data_AF-A0A4U8WMQ3-F1
#
_entry.id   AF-A0A4U8WMQ3-F1
#
_cell.length_a   1.000
_cell.length_b   1.000
_cell.length_c   1.000
_cell.angle_alpha   90.00
_cell.angle_beta   90.00
_cell.angle_gamma   90.00
#
_symmetry.space_group_name_H-M   'P 1'
#
loop_
_entity.id
_entity.type
_entity.pdbx_description
1 polymer ?
#
loop_
_entity_poly.entity_id
_entity_poly.type
_entity_poly.pdbx_seq_one_letter_code
_entity_poly.pdbx_strand_id
1 'polypeptide(L)'
;MKKYSKFLFRIFVVWYLIHSAYIVFDGLYDKKTKADSAIVLGNKINEDGTLSHRLKARLDKSIDLFKQNRVKTIIVSGGLGE
;
A
#
# COMPACT_ATOMS: atom_id res chain seq x y z
N MET A 1 8.18 42.57 5.17
CA MET A 1 7.71 41.54 4.22
C MET A 1 8.52 40.22 4.26
N LYS A 2 9.86 40.23 4.16
CA LYS A 2 10.69 38.99 4.17
C LYS A 2 10.53 38.08 5.40
N LYS A 3 10.35 38.65 6.61
CA LYS A 3 10.15 37.87 7.86
C LYS A 3 8.82 37.09 7.87
N TYR A 4 7.75 37.71 7.36
CA TYR A 4 6.43 37.07 7.24
C TYR A 4 6.41 35.98 6.16
N SER A 5 7.14 36.17 5.05
CA SER A 5 7.31 35.13 4.02
C SER A 5 8.01 33.88 4.55
N LYS A 6 9.10 34.02 5.32
CA LYS A 6 9.76 32.89 5.99
C LYS A 6 8.87 32.21 7.04
N PHE A 7 7.98 32.96 7.69
CA PHE A 7 7.02 32.40 8.64
C PHE A 7 5.93 31.59 7.92
N LEU A 8 5.34 32.14 6.86
CA LEU A 8 4.33 31.47 6.05
C LEU A 8 4.88 30.19 5.39
N PHE A 9 6.11 30.24 4.88
CA PHE A 9 6.77 29.06 4.33
C PHE A 9 6.95 27.95 5.36
N ARG A 10 7.35 28.29 6.60
CA ARG A 10 7.46 27.31 7.69
C ARG A 10 6.12 26.67 8.03
N ILE A 11 5.04 27.46 8.08
CA ILE A 11 3.68 26.92 8.28
C ILE A 11 3.33 25.93 7.17
N PHE A 12 3.59 26.30 5.92
CA PHE A 12 3.31 25.42 4.78
C PHE A 12 4.11 24.11 4.84
N VAL A 13 5.41 24.18 5.18
CA VAL A 13 6.26 22.98 5.34
C VAL A 13 5.74 22.10 6.48
N VAL A 14 5.40 22.67 7.64
CA VAL A 14 4.83 21.90 8.76
C VAL A 14 3.51 21.26 8.37
N TRP A 15 2.61 22.01 7.73
CA TRP A 15 1.34 21.50 7.22
C TRP A 15 1.55 20.33 6.25
N TYR A 16 2.45 20.47 5.28
CA TYR A 16 2.80 19.43 4.31
C TYR A 16 3.36 18.17 4.98
N LEU A 17 4.27 18.33 5.93
CA LEU A 17 4.86 17.21 6.67
C LEU A 17 3.82 16.47 7.51
N ILE A 18 2.93 17.19 8.20
CA ILE A 18 1.85 16.59 9.00
C ILE A 18 0.93 15.74 8.11
N HIS A 19 0.48 16.27 6.97
CA HIS A 19 -0.41 15.55 6.06
C HIS A 19 0.30 14.36 5.41
N SER A 20 1.56 14.52 5.02
CA SER A 20 2.36 13.42 4.46
C SER A 20 2.53 12.29 5.48
N ALA A 21 2.86 12.63 6.72
CA ALA A 21 2.96 11.66 7.81
C ALA A 21 1.61 10.97 8.08
N TYR A 22 0.51 11.71 8.04
CA TYR A 22 -0.84 11.17 8.21
C TYR A 22 -1.19 10.15 7.11
N ILE A 23 -0.94 10.47 5.84
CA ILE A 23 -1.21 9.55 4.71
C ILE A 23 -0.34 8.30 4.82
N VAL A 24 0.94 8.45 5.18
CA VAL A 24 1.84 7.30 5.39
C VAL A 24 1.33 6.43 6.54
N PHE A 25 0.92 7.04 7.65
CA PHE A 25 0.37 6.29 8.78
C PHE A 25 -0.92 5.55 8.42
N ASP A 26 -1.89 6.24 7.80
CA ASP A 26 -3.15 5.61 7.37
C ASP A 26 -2.91 4.48 6.35
N GLY A 27 -1.97 4.67 5.42
CA GLY A 27 -1.61 3.65 4.43
C GLY A 27 -0.89 2.43 5.01
N LEU A 28 -0.20 2.58 6.15
CA LEU A 28 0.49 1.48 6.85
C LEU A 28 -0.36 0.84 7.95
N TYR A 29 -1.42 1.49 8.39
CA TYR A 29 -2.25 1.03 9.50
C TYR A 29 -3.27 -0.02 9.04
N ASP A 30 -3.10 -1.28 9.48
CA ASP A 30 -4.08 -2.36 9.22
C ASP A 30 -5.27 -2.24 10.16
N LYS A 31 -6.45 -1.90 9.62
CA LYS A 31 -7.71 -1.76 10.37
C LYS A 31 -8.27 -3.09 10.92
N LYS A 32 -7.64 -4.23 10.63
CA LYS A 32 -8.02 -5.57 11.10
C LYS A 32 -9.46 -6.02 10.77
N THR A 33 -10.07 -5.41 9.75
CA THR A 33 -11.44 -5.72 9.29
C THR A 33 -11.51 -7.03 8.50
N LYS A 34 -12.74 -7.55 8.34
CA LYS A 34 -13.06 -8.70 7.48
C LYS A 34 -13.64 -8.25 6.15
N ALA A 35 -13.52 -9.09 5.13
CA ALA A 35 -14.15 -8.93 3.82
C ALA A 35 -14.49 -10.31 3.23
N ASP A 36 -15.29 -10.37 2.17
CA ASP A 36 -15.58 -11.65 1.51
C ASP A 36 -14.38 -12.15 0.69
N SER A 37 -13.71 -11.24 -0.03
CA SER A 37 -12.58 -11.60 -0.91
C SER A 37 -11.43 -10.61 -0.81
N ALA A 38 -10.20 -11.09 -0.95
CA ALA A 38 -9.01 -10.28 -1.18
C ALA A 38 -8.69 -10.25 -2.68
N ILE A 39 -8.68 -9.06 -3.28
CA ILE A 39 -8.30 -8.86 -4.69
C ILE A 39 -6.83 -8.45 -4.75
N VAL A 40 -5.99 -9.32 -5.28
CA VAL A 40 -4.57 -9.07 -5.53
C VAL A 40 -4.39 -8.67 -6.98
N LEU A 41 -4.27 -7.36 -7.22
CA LEU A 41 -3.99 -6.84 -8.55
C LEU A 41 -2.59 -7.27 -8.97
N GLY A 42 -2.54 -7.91 -10.14
CA GLY A 42 -1.33 -8.33 -10.82
C GLY A 42 -0.34 -7.20 -10.99
N ASN A 43 0.92 -7.58 -11.04
CA ASN A 43 2.02 -6.71 -11.40
C ASN A 43 2.87 -7.47 -12.42
N LYS A 44 4.20 -7.44 -12.29
CA LYS A 44 5.11 -8.19 -13.15
C LYS A 44 5.40 -9.58 -12.58
N ILE A 45 5.21 -10.61 -13.41
CA ILE A 45 5.98 -11.86 -13.35
C ILE A 45 7.22 -11.62 -14.21
N ASN A 46 8.40 -11.92 -13.69
CA ASN A 46 9.66 -11.79 -14.39
C ASN A 46 9.79 -12.86 -15.48
N GLU A 47 10.69 -12.66 -16.44
CA GLU A 47 10.93 -13.58 -17.57
C GLU A 47 11.36 -14.98 -17.10
N ASP A 48 12.02 -15.06 -15.94
CA ASP A 48 12.41 -16.32 -15.29
C ASP A 48 11.25 -17.00 -14.54
N GLY A 49 10.03 -16.46 -14.63
CA GLY A 49 8.84 -16.96 -13.94
C GLY A 49 8.74 -16.52 -12.47
N THR A 50 9.71 -15.79 -11.93
CA THR A 50 9.66 -15.33 -10.54
C THR A 50 8.71 -14.15 -10.37
N LEU A 51 8.11 -14.01 -9.19
CA LEU A 51 7.27 -12.86 -8.90
C LEU A 51 8.13 -11.63 -8.62
N SER A 52 7.74 -10.46 -9.16
CA SER A 52 8.30 -9.20 -8.68
C SER A 52 8.11 -9.05 -7.16
N HIS A 53 9.06 -8.41 -6.48
CA HIS A 53 9.02 -8.23 -5.02
C HIS A 53 7.68 -7.63 -4.53
N ARG A 54 7.11 -6.72 -5.31
CA ARG A 54 5.82 -6.08 -5.03
C ARG A 54 4.64 -7.05 -5.13
N LEU A 55 4.63 -7.92 -6.15
CA LEU A 55 3.57 -8.93 -6.31
C LEU A 55 3.66 -9.97 -5.19
N LYS A 56 4.88 -10.42 -4.88
CA LYS A 56 5.14 -11.34 -3.78
C LYS A 56 4.62 -10.78 -2.46
N ALA A 57 4.96 -9.53 -2.11
CA ALA A 57 4.50 -8.91 -0.86
C ALA A 57 2.96 -8.82 -0.75
N ARG A 58 2.27 -8.54 -1.86
CA ARG A 58 0.79 -8.50 -1.89
C ARG A 58 0.18 -9.89 -1.71
N LEU A 59 0.77 -10.89 -2.35
CA LEU A 59 0.32 -12.28 -2.27
C LEU A 59 0.55 -12.85 -0.87
N ASP A 60 1.73 -12.60 -0.29
CA ASP A 60 2.05 -13.00 1.08
C ASP A 60 1.02 -12.41 2.07
N LYS A 61 0.70 -11.12 1.93
CA LYS A 61 -0.33 -10.48 2.78
C LYS A 61 -1.74 -11.05 2.55
N SER A 62 -2.14 -11.38 1.32
CA SER A 62 -3.46 -11.96 1.07
C SER A 62 -3.60 -13.36 1.67
N ILE A 63 -2.53 -14.15 1.62
CA ILE A 63 -2.44 -15.46 2.28
C ILE A 63 -2.57 -15.31 3.79
N ASP A 64 -1.88 -14.33 4.39
CA ASP A 64 -2.00 -14.05 5.83
C ASP A 64 -3.44 -13.68 6.23
N LEU A 65 -4.11 -12.84 5.45
CA LEU A 65 -5.50 -12.46 5.69
C LEU A 65 -6.44 -13.67 5.60
N PHE A 66 -6.22 -14.57 4.64
CA PHE A 66 -7.00 -15.80 4.49
C PHE A 66 -6.79 -16.73 5.68
N LYS A 67 -5.53 -16.97 6.09
CA LYS A 67 -5.19 -17.78 7.28
C LYS A 67 -5.79 -17.23 8.57
N GLN A 68 -5.93 -15.91 8.68
CA GLN A 68 -6.56 -15.23 9.81
C GLN A 68 -8.10 -15.24 9.77
N ASN A 69 -8.72 -15.93 8.79
CA ASN A 69 -10.16 -15.91 8.56
C ASN A 69 -10.72 -14.48 8.37
N ARG A 70 -9.90 -13.57 7.83
CA ARG A 70 -10.31 -12.20 7.51
C ARG A 70 -10.90 -12.09 6.11
N VAL A 71 -10.58 -13.01 5.22
CA VAL A 71 -11.19 -13.16 3.90
C VAL A 71 -11.51 -14.63 3.61
N LYS A 72 -12.52 -14.88 2.77
CA LYS A 72 -12.95 -16.24 2.40
C LYS A 72 -12.33 -16.72 1.10
N THR A 73 -11.96 -15.80 0.21
CA THR A 73 -11.39 -16.13 -1.10
C THR A 73 -10.29 -15.14 -1.47
N ILE A 74 -9.28 -15.61 -2.19
CA ILE A 74 -8.24 -14.77 -2.79
C ILE A 74 -8.44 -14.79 -4.31
N ILE A 75 -8.58 -13.62 -4.93
CA ILE A 75 -8.67 -13.44 -6.38
C ILE A 75 -7.39 -12.75 -6.83
N VAL A 76 -6.68 -13.34 -7.78
CA VAL A 76 -5.40 -12.81 -8.27
C VAL A 76 -5.52 -12.59 -9.77
N SER A 77 -5.08 -11.43 -10.26
CA SER A 77 -4.87 -11.22 -11.69
C SER A 77 -3.37 -11.30 -12.01
N GLY A 78 -3.01 -11.86 -13.15
CA GLY A 78 -1.62 -11.99 -13.59
C GLY A 78 -1.50 -12.95 -14.78
N GLY A 79 -0.68 -12.57 -15.76
CA GLY A 79 -0.21 -13.45 -16.83
C GLY A 79 1.31 -13.54 -16.77
N LEU A 80 1.89 -14.53 -17.44
CA LEU A 80 3.33 -14.53 -17.71
C LEU A 80 3.65 -13.26 -18.49
N GLY A 81 4.61 -12.46 -18.03
CA GLY A 81 5.15 -11.39 -18.86
C GLY A 81 5.96 -12.06 -19.96
N GLU A 82 5.47 -12.01 -21.19
CA GLU A 82 6.33 -12.21 -22.36
C GLU A 82 7.35 -11.07 -22.46
#